data_AF-A0A519IH06-F1
#
_entry.id   AF-A0A519IH06-F1
#
_cell.length_a   1.000
_cell.length_b   1.000
_cell.length_c   1.000
_cell.angle_alpha   90.00
_cell.angle_beta   90.00
_cell.angle_gamma   90.00
#
_symmetry.space_group_name_H-M   'P 1'
#
loop_
_entity.id
_entity.type
_entity.pdbx_description
1 polymer ?
#
loop_
_entity_poly.entity_id
_entity_poly.type
_entity_poly.pdbx_seq_one_letter_code
_entity_poly.pdbx_strand_id
1 'polypeptide(L)' 'MLYRFKSKAGADVVMLGDSGNDVLRLMGREPASQGILEADALADLIQSLEAGVAAHEAQDIV' A
#
# COMPACT_ATOMS: atom_id res chain seq x y z
N MET A 1 14.84 -2.71 4.31
CA MET A 1 14.46 -3.28 3.01
C MET A 1 13.87 -2.17 2.15
N LEU A 2 14.00 -2.19 0.83
CA LEU A 2 13.32 -1.24 -0.07
C LEU A 2 12.21 -1.99 -0.81
N TYR A 3 11.02 -1.41 -0.89
CA TYR A 3 9.97 -1.92 -1.76
C TYR A 3 10.07 -1.29 -3.13
N ARG A 4 9.80 -2.09 -4.16
CA ARG A 4 9.62 -1.64 -5.54
C ARG A 4 8.33 -2.23 -6.09
N PHE A 5 7.30 -1.39 -6.20
CA PHE A 5 6.03 -1.74 -6.82
C PHE A 5 6.17 -1.55 -8.32
N LYS A 6 6.22 -2.65 -9.05
CA LYS A 6 6.39 -2.64 -10.50
C LYS A 6 5.05 -2.57 -11.19
N SER A 7 4.93 -1.69 -12.19
CA SER A 7 3.73 -1.59 -13.02
C SER A 7 4.10 -1.69 -14.50
N LYS A 8 3.29 -2.41 -15.28
CA LYS A 8 3.41 -2.39 -16.75
C LYS A 8 2.79 -1.14 -17.38
N ALA A 9 1.84 -0.52 -16.68
CA ALA A 9 1.05 0.59 -17.19
C ALA A 9 1.67 1.97 -16.88
N GLY A 10 2.70 2.02 -16.03
CA GLY A 10 3.29 3.28 -15.57
C GLY A 10 4.67 3.07 -14.95
N ALA A 11 5.15 4.10 -14.26
CA ALA A 11 6.45 4.06 -13.58
C ALA A 11 6.42 3.15 -12.34
N ASP A 12 7.58 2.57 -12.02
CA ASP A 12 7.77 1.87 -10.75
C ASP A 12 7.76 2.85 -9.58
N VAL A 13 7.07 2.49 -8.50
CA VAL A 13 7.13 3.23 -7.23
C VAL A 13 8.10 2.54 -6.30
N VAL A 14 9.06 3.30 -5.77
CA VAL A 14 10.05 2.81 -4.81
C VAL A 14 9.79 3.47 -3.46
N MET A 15 9.73 2.66 -2.40
CA MET A 15 9.45 3.10 -1.04
C MET A 15 10.49 2.55 -0.06
N LEU A 16 10.75 3.33 1.00
CA LEU A 16 11.45 2.84 2.18
C LEU A 16 10.68 1.67 2.80
N GLY A 17 11.40 0.78 3.50
CA GLY A 17 10.83 -0.45 4.04
C GLY A 17 9.65 -0.21 4.96
N ASP A 18 9.79 0.74 5.89
CA ASP A 18 8.77 1.02 6.88
C ASP A 18 7.51 1.58 6.22
N SER A 19 7.66 2.60 5.35
CA SER A 19 6.54 3.16 4.60
C SER A 19 5.83 2.12 3.72
N GLY A 20 6.58 1.23 3.05
CA GLY A 20 5.98 0.17 2.24
C GLY A 20 5.24 -0.88 3.08
N ASN A 21 5.73 -1.19 4.29
CA ASN A 21 5.02 -2.06 5.22
C ASN A 21 3.70 -1.44 5.67
N ASP A 22 3.69 -0.15 5.99
CA ASP A 22 2.48 0.55 6.44
C ASP A 22 1.44 0.59 5.32
N VAL A 23 1.85 0.89 4.09
CA VAL A 23 0.99 0.84 2.91
C VAL A 23 0.39 -0.56 2.70
N LEU A 24 1.19 -1.63 2.82
CA LEU A 24 0.67 -3.01 2.72
C LEU A 24 -0.38 -3.32 3.81
N ARG A 25 -0.12 -2.90 5.06
CA ARG A 25 -1.04 -3.10 6.17
C ARG A 25 -2.35 -2.33 6.00
N LEU A 26 -2.29 -1.09 5.50
CA LEU A 26 -3.48 -0.29 5.21
C LEU A 26 -4.34 -0.94 4.10
N MET A 27 -3.71 -1.65 3.16
CA MET A 27 -4.40 -2.49 2.18
C MET A 27 -4.90 -3.84 2.74
N GLY A 28 -4.75 -4.10 4.05
CA GLY A 28 -5.14 -5.37 4.69
C GLY A 28 -4.21 -6.54 4.37
N ARG A 29 -2.97 -6.27 3.94
CA ARG A 29 -1.98 -7.29 3.58
C ARG A 29 -0.80 -7.27 4.55
N GLU A 30 -0.27 -8.46 4.84
CA GLU A 30 0.95 -8.56 5.64
C GLU A 30 2.20 -8.20 4.83
N PRO A 31 3.20 -7.55 5.45
CA PRO A 31 4.51 -7.32 4.84
C PRO A 31 5.15 -8.62 4.32
N ALA A 32 5.52 -8.63 3.06
CA ALA A 32 6.17 -9.77 2.41
C ALA A 32 7.29 -9.31 1.48
N SER A 33 8.34 -10.11 1.32
CA SER A 33 9.47 -9.80 0.43
C SER A 33 9.09 -9.77 -1.05
N GLN A 34 8.00 -10.46 -1.42
CA GLN A 34 7.48 -10.52 -2.77
C GLN A 34 5.96 -10.77 -2.74
N GLY A 35 5.26 -10.24 -3.74
CA GLY A 35 3.85 -10.51 -3.97
C GLY A 35 3.39 -9.86 -5.27
N ILE A 36 2.17 -10.18 -5.68
CA ILE A 36 1.48 -9.54 -6.80
C ILE A 36 0.21 -8.89 -6.25
N LEU A 37 -0.10 -7.70 -6.77
CA LEU A 37 -1.42 -7.07 -6.67
C LEU A 37 -2.11 -7.38 -7.99
N GLU A 38 -3.17 -8.19 -7.95
CA GLU A 38 -3.91 -8.54 -9.17
C GLU A 38 -4.73 -7.35 -9.65
N ALA A 39 -4.88 -7.24 -10.98
CA ALA A 39 -5.49 -6.07 -11.60
C ALA A 39 -6.97 -5.89 -11.23
N ASP A 40 -7.67 -7.00 -11.01
CA ASP A 40 -9.06 -7.04 -10.57
C ASP A 40 -9.23 -6.54 -9.13
N ALA A 41 -8.26 -6.79 -8.26
CA ALA A 41 -8.25 -6.36 -6.87
C ALA A 41 -7.79 -4.91 -6.67
N LEU A 42 -7.22 -4.25 -7.68
CA LEU A 42 -6.62 -2.91 -7.52
C LEU A 42 -7.61 -1.86 -7.02
N ALA A 43 -8.86 -1.90 -7.50
CA ALA A 43 -9.89 -0.94 -7.08
C ALA A 43 -10.16 -1.04 -5.57
N ASP A 44 -10.35 -2.25 -5.06
CA ASP A 44 -10.63 -2.51 -3.64
C ASP A 44 -9.42 -2.18 -2.75
N LEU A 45 -8.21 -2.47 -3.24
CA LEU A 45 -6.95 -2.15 -2.56
C LEU A 45 -6.75 -0.64 -2.42
N ILE A 46 -7.04 0.13 -3.47
CA ILE A 46 -6.98 1.60 -3.43
C ILE A 46 -7.99 2.13 -2.41
N GLN A 47 -9.23 1.65 -2.45
CA GLN A 47 -10.26 2.06 -1.50
C GLN A 47 -9.86 1.75 -0.04
N SER A 48 -9.28 0.57 0.20
CA SER A 48 -8.80 0.18 1.53
C SER A 48 -7.66 1.08 2.01
N LEU A 49 -6.72 1.40 1.12
CA LEU A 49 -5.62 2.31 1.42
C LEU A 49 -6.13 3.72 1.78
N GLU A 50 -7.02 4.28 0.96
CA GLU A 50 -7.62 5.61 1.19
C GLU A 50 -8.40 5.66 2.51
N ALA A 51 -9.23 4.65 2.78
CA ALA A 51 -9.97 4.54 4.02
C ALA A 51 -9.05 4.42 5.25
N GLY A 52 -7.97 3.64 5.13
CA GLY A 52 -6.97 3.49 6.17
C GLY A 52 -6.22 4.78 6.46
N VAL A 53 -5.84 5.54 5.43
CA VAL A 53 -5.21 6.85 5.58
C VAL A 53 -6.16 7.83 6.28
N ALA A 54 -7.42 7.93 5.83
CA ALA A 54 -8.40 8.79 6.48
C ALA A 54 -8.64 8.43 7.95
N ALA A 55 -8.64 7.14 8.29
CA ALA A 55 -8.77 6.68 9.68
C ALA A 55 -7.54 7.04 10.53
N HIS A 56 -6.33 6.93 9.97
CA HIS A 56 -5.09 7.32 10.64
C HIS A 56 -5.06 8.84 10.89
N GLU A 57 -5.37 9.64 9.87
CA GLU A 57 -5.44 11.10 9.99
C GLU A 57 -6.48 11.55 11.02
N ALA A 58 -7.63 10.87 11.11
CA ALA A 58 -8.64 11.16 12.12
C ALA A 58 -8.18 10.86 13.56
N GLN A 59 -7.25 9.91 13.73
CA GLN A 59 -6.69 9.55 15.04
C GLN A 59 -5.56 10.49 15.48
N ASP A 60 -4.80 11.05 14.54
CA ASP A 60 -3.70 12.00 14.83
C ASP A 60 -4.18 13.42 15.20
N ILE A 61 -5.48 13.73 15.10
CA ILE A 61 -6.07 15.05 15.44
C ILE A 61 -6.51 15.12 16.93
N VAL A 62 -6.00 14.25 17.82
CA VAL A 62 -6.27 14.28 19.28
C VAL A 62 -4.99 14.54 20.06
#